data_AF-A0A1W9VIX8-F1
#
_entry.id   AF-A0A1W9VIX8-F1
#
_cell.length_a   1.000
_cell.length_b   1.000
_cell.length_c   1.000
_cell.angle_alpha   90.00
_cell.angle_beta   90.00
_cell.angle_gamma   90.00
#
_symmetry.space_group_name_H-M   'P 1'
#
loop_
_entity.id
_entity.type
_entity.pdbx_description
1 polymer ?
#
loop_
_entity_poly.entity_id
_entity_poly.type
_entity_poly.pdbx_seq_one_letter_code
_entity_poly.pdbx_strand_id
1 'polypeptide(L)'
;MNINRMKCKKKILILAITFVTVFALIAPNFMSSSSYTVGVIVQGNNSNEVAQVVENYGGEVTSYLEIIDGVGAIIPERMIAQLLAEPMISSITPDAAVNLADGDNRDDHSKNKDTNKNNKNIPATNYPDVTGADIAWEGGATGAEVAIAVIDTGIDTKTLFAKNKKAAERLIGWVDFVENKKKPHDPNGHGTHIAGIIANPQIGEDGEWNGIAPQANIVSVRVLNKEGFGTYEQVIQGIQWVVEHKDEYGIKIMNLSLVSPVQSPYWADPLNQAVTRAWAEGITVVVAAGNGGPDPMTIGVPGNNPYVITVGAFTDNYTPNDWSDDYIAPFSAAGPTLDGFVKPDVVAPGAHMLSPMPKNSYLAHLYKDSKVGQDYYSIAGTSQATAVVSGIAALALDQNPALTPDEIKFRLMGTSLLWVDIETEEALYSMWQQGMGRVNAVDAVYADMNGVANLGMDIEADLAGTQHYEGYTYYDEELGQFVLRSGFGAWAGDFGAWAGDFGAWAGGFGAWAGGFGAWAGDFGAWAGGFGAWAGGFGAWAGDFGAWAGDFGAWAGGFGAWAGGFGAWAGGFGAWAGSVPWDGTKYDSASFVDDFLIGKSPNLTSTTTSIGIAP
;
A
#
# COMPACT_ATOMS: atom_id res chain seq x y z
N MET A 1 31.08 11.28 65.70
CA MET A 1 31.50 10.54 66.90
C MET A 1 30.50 10.83 68.02
N ASN A 2 29.76 9.78 68.44
CA ASN A 2 28.88 9.60 69.62
C ASN A 2 27.68 10.56 69.84
N ILE A 3 26.42 10.12 69.70
CA ILE A 3 25.64 9.08 70.44
C ILE A 3 25.26 9.52 71.87
N ASN A 4 23.95 9.76 72.12
CA ASN A 4 23.21 9.16 73.24
C ASN A 4 21.67 9.35 73.22
N ARG A 5 20.98 8.20 73.08
CA ARG A 5 19.81 7.65 73.84
C ARG A 5 18.40 8.30 73.90
N MET A 6 17.47 7.66 73.16
CA MET A 6 16.31 6.82 73.60
C MET A 6 15.35 7.29 74.74
N LYS A 7 14.01 7.35 74.47
CA LYS A 7 13.01 6.23 74.62
C LYS A 7 11.51 6.66 74.47
N CYS A 8 10.76 5.86 73.68
CA CYS A 8 9.43 5.24 73.95
C CYS A 8 8.09 6.02 73.80
N LYS A 9 7.19 5.55 72.89
CA LYS A 9 5.81 5.03 73.19
C LYS A 9 4.99 4.55 71.96
N LYS A 10 4.68 3.23 71.96
CA LYS A 10 3.45 2.43 71.62
C LYS A 10 2.39 2.87 70.58
N LYS A 11 1.99 1.91 69.70
CA LYS A 11 0.65 1.23 69.52
C LYS A 11 0.72 0.29 68.26
N ILE A 12 0.62 -1.06 68.29
CA ILE A 12 -0.50 -2.04 68.53
C ILE A 12 -1.59 -1.98 67.43
N LEU A 13 -2.22 -3.03 66.87
CA LEU A 13 -2.03 -4.48 66.61
C LEU A 13 -3.39 -4.95 65.97
N ILE A 14 -3.29 -5.78 64.94
CA ILE A 14 -4.19 -6.82 64.36
C ILE A 14 -5.51 -7.16 65.12
N LEU A 15 -6.61 -7.38 64.37
CA LEU A 15 -7.75 -8.21 64.80
C LEU A 15 -8.23 -9.15 63.67
N ALA A 16 -8.54 -10.39 64.05
CA ALA A 16 -8.84 -11.55 63.19
C ALA A 16 -10.30 -12.02 63.30
N ILE A 17 -10.83 -12.52 62.17
CA ILE A 17 -11.61 -13.76 61.94
C ILE A 17 -12.53 -14.30 63.07
N THR A 18 -13.83 -14.45 62.79
CA THR A 18 -14.53 -15.77 62.80
C THR A 18 -15.92 -15.74 62.12
N PHE A 19 -16.34 -16.93 61.65
CA PHE A 19 -17.37 -17.28 60.67
C PHE A 19 -18.70 -17.74 61.31
N VAL A 20 -19.68 -18.10 60.46
CA VAL A 20 -20.93 -18.90 60.68
C VAL A 20 -22.20 -18.03 60.91
N THR A 21 -23.33 -18.12 60.18
CA THR A 21 -24.02 -19.22 59.45
C THR A 21 -24.97 -18.72 58.36
N VAL A 22 -25.29 -19.63 57.43
CA VAL A 22 -26.28 -19.60 56.34
C VAL A 22 -27.73 -19.45 56.81
N PHE A 23 -28.54 -18.65 56.09
CA PHE A 23 -29.95 -18.96 55.81
C PHE A 23 -30.35 -18.37 54.45
N ALA A 24 -30.69 -19.27 53.51
CA ALA A 24 -31.25 -18.95 52.22
C ALA A 24 -32.70 -18.46 52.37
N LEU A 25 -33.05 -17.38 51.67
CA LEU A 25 -34.43 -17.05 51.33
C LEU A 25 -34.47 -16.69 49.85
N ILE A 26 -35.26 -17.51 49.17
CA ILE A 26 -35.52 -17.60 47.74
C ILE A 26 -35.94 -16.23 47.21
N ALA A 27 -35.08 -15.59 46.43
CA ALA A 27 -35.47 -14.65 45.40
C ALA A 27 -35.11 -15.31 44.07
N PRO A 28 -35.99 -15.36 43.06
CA PRO A 28 -35.58 -15.78 41.74
C PRO A 28 -34.45 -14.85 41.31
N ASN A 29 -33.28 -15.42 41.03
CA ASN A 29 -32.24 -14.74 40.30
C ASN A 29 -32.81 -14.35 38.94
N PHE A 30 -33.40 -13.15 38.84
CA PHE A 30 -33.34 -12.41 37.59
C PHE A 30 -31.88 -11.97 37.45
N MET A 31 -31.02 -12.92 37.06
CA MET A 31 -29.83 -12.56 36.30
C MET A 31 -30.36 -11.98 35.00
N SER A 32 -30.56 -10.67 34.97
CA SER A 32 -30.54 -9.94 33.71
C SER A 32 -29.17 -10.19 33.12
N SER A 33 -29.03 -11.17 32.24
CA SER A 33 -27.88 -11.24 31.36
C SER A 33 -27.89 -9.93 30.58
N SER A 34 -27.00 -9.00 30.93
CA SER A 34 -26.69 -7.89 30.05
C SER A 34 -26.26 -8.53 28.73
N SER A 35 -27.11 -8.47 27.71
CA SER A 35 -26.76 -8.97 26.39
C SER A 35 -25.76 -7.99 25.80
N TYR A 36 -24.47 -8.30 25.94
CA TYR A 36 -23.44 -7.57 25.22
C TYR A 36 -23.73 -7.71 23.72
N THR A 37 -23.74 -6.58 23.03
CA THR A 37 -23.86 -6.51 21.58
C THR A 37 -22.52 -6.17 20.98
N VAL A 38 -22.28 -6.63 19.76
CA VAL A 38 -21.05 -6.39 19.01
C VAL A 38 -21.37 -5.93 17.60
N GLY A 39 -20.57 -4.99 17.07
CA GLY A 39 -20.63 -4.56 15.68
C GLY A 39 -19.90 -5.58 14.79
N VAL A 40 -20.55 -6.01 13.73
CA VAL A 40 -20.06 -7.05 12.81
C VAL A 40 -20.43 -6.72 11.37
N ILE A 41 -19.66 -7.26 10.44
CA ILE A 41 -20.01 -7.46 9.05
C ILE A 41 -20.50 -8.90 8.90
N VAL A 42 -21.71 -9.09 8.40
CA VAL A 42 -22.30 -10.41 8.13
C VAL A 42 -22.42 -10.56 6.62
N GLN A 43 -21.89 -11.65 6.05
CA GLN A 43 -21.98 -11.93 4.62
C GLN A 43 -22.75 -13.22 4.36
N GLY A 44 -23.31 -13.33 3.16
CA GLY A 44 -24.08 -14.49 2.74
C GLY A 44 -24.37 -14.44 1.24
N ASN A 45 -25.54 -14.94 0.85
CA ASN A 45 -25.92 -14.98 -0.57
C ASN A 45 -26.17 -13.60 -1.19
N ASN A 46 -26.81 -12.70 -0.42
CA ASN A 46 -27.07 -11.31 -0.77
C ASN A 46 -27.50 -10.53 0.48
N SER A 47 -27.33 -9.21 0.44
CA SER A 47 -27.56 -8.35 1.61
C SER A 47 -29.00 -8.39 2.14
N ASN A 48 -30.01 -8.55 1.27
CA ASN A 48 -31.42 -8.59 1.68
C ASN A 48 -31.76 -9.85 2.48
N GLU A 49 -31.29 -11.01 2.04
CA GLU A 49 -31.47 -12.28 2.78
C GLU A 49 -30.70 -12.24 4.10
N VAL A 50 -29.45 -11.76 4.07
CA VAL A 50 -28.62 -11.64 5.27
C VAL A 50 -29.28 -10.71 6.29
N ALA A 51 -29.79 -9.56 5.87
CA ALA A 51 -30.51 -8.61 6.73
C ALA A 51 -31.68 -9.28 7.47
N GLN A 52 -32.50 -10.05 6.75
CA GLN A 52 -33.64 -10.77 7.33
C GLN A 52 -33.19 -11.79 8.38
N VAL A 53 -32.10 -12.52 8.13
CA VAL A 53 -31.55 -13.47 9.09
C VAL A 53 -31.04 -12.74 10.33
N VAL A 54 -30.27 -11.66 10.17
CA VAL A 54 -29.78 -10.84 11.28
C VAL A 54 -30.93 -10.36 12.17
N GLU A 55 -31.99 -9.80 11.58
CA GLU A 55 -33.16 -9.30 12.31
C GLU A 55 -33.93 -10.43 13.03
N ASN A 56 -34.09 -11.60 12.39
CA ASN A 56 -34.76 -12.76 13.00
C ASN A 56 -34.05 -13.27 14.26
N TYR A 57 -32.73 -13.09 14.32
CA TYR A 57 -31.89 -13.47 15.45
C TYR A 57 -31.70 -12.31 16.47
N GLY A 58 -32.44 -11.21 16.30
CA GLY A 58 -32.47 -10.09 17.23
C GLY A 58 -31.30 -9.12 17.08
N GLY A 59 -30.62 -9.13 15.93
CA GLY A 59 -29.67 -8.10 15.53
C GLY A 59 -30.34 -6.88 14.91
N GLU A 60 -29.61 -5.78 14.85
CA GLU A 60 -29.98 -4.53 14.16
C GLU A 60 -29.07 -4.36 12.94
N VAL A 61 -29.66 -4.25 11.75
CA VAL A 61 -28.91 -3.95 10.52
C VAL A 61 -28.59 -2.46 10.48
N THR A 62 -27.31 -2.12 10.37
CA THR A 62 -26.80 -0.75 10.34
C THR A 62 -26.52 -0.28 8.91
N SER A 63 -26.17 -1.18 8.00
CA SER A 63 -25.97 -0.87 6.58
C SER A 63 -26.14 -2.07 5.66
N TYR A 64 -26.52 -1.80 4.41
CA TYR A 64 -26.50 -2.77 3.32
C TYR A 64 -25.18 -2.60 2.55
N LEU A 65 -24.39 -3.67 2.51
CA LEU A 65 -23.07 -3.72 1.88
C LEU A 65 -23.15 -4.67 0.67
N GLU A 66 -23.96 -4.28 -0.32
CA GLU A 66 -24.21 -5.04 -1.54
C GLU A 66 -22.92 -5.35 -2.29
N ILE A 67 -21.91 -4.46 -2.19
CA ILE A 67 -20.60 -4.72 -2.79
C ILE A 67 -19.99 -6.03 -2.28
N ILE A 68 -20.28 -6.50 -1.07
CA ILE A 68 -19.73 -7.75 -0.53
C ILE A 68 -20.82 -8.76 -0.13
N ASP A 69 -22.01 -8.63 -0.73
CA ASP A 69 -23.15 -9.52 -0.49
C ASP A 69 -23.50 -9.67 1.00
N GLY A 70 -23.36 -8.56 1.75
CA GLY A 70 -23.44 -8.55 3.20
C GLY A 70 -24.10 -7.31 3.80
N VAL A 71 -24.09 -7.24 5.13
CA VAL A 71 -24.63 -6.13 5.91
C VAL A 71 -23.69 -5.78 7.06
N GLY A 72 -23.60 -4.49 7.39
CA GLY A 72 -23.17 -4.08 8.72
C GLY A 72 -24.31 -4.33 9.71
N ALA A 73 -23.99 -4.85 10.89
CA ALA A 73 -24.99 -5.13 11.91
C ALA A 73 -24.44 -5.02 13.34
N ILE A 74 -25.33 -4.70 14.27
CA ILE A 74 -25.11 -4.84 15.71
C ILE A 74 -25.87 -6.08 16.17
N ILE A 75 -25.17 -7.13 16.61
CA ILE A 75 -25.78 -8.39 17.01
C ILE A 75 -25.53 -8.72 18.49
N PRO A 76 -26.45 -9.40 19.19
CA PRO A 76 -26.17 -9.91 20.52
C PRO A 76 -25.11 -11.02 20.43
N GLU A 77 -24.03 -10.91 21.20
CA GLU A 77 -22.87 -11.81 21.14
C GLU A 77 -23.26 -13.30 21.26
N ARG A 78 -24.22 -13.59 22.14
CA ARG A 78 -24.78 -14.95 22.34
C ARG A 78 -25.44 -15.57 21.10
N MET A 79 -25.73 -14.78 20.07
CA MET A 79 -26.39 -15.23 18.84
C MET A 79 -25.41 -15.51 17.70
N ILE A 80 -24.13 -15.13 17.82
CA ILE A 80 -23.11 -15.29 16.76
C ILE A 80 -23.03 -16.75 16.28
N ALA A 81 -22.89 -17.71 17.21
CA ALA A 81 -22.79 -19.12 16.86
C ALA A 81 -24.06 -19.69 16.21
N GLN A 82 -25.23 -19.11 16.49
CA GLN A 82 -26.48 -19.53 15.86
C GLN A 82 -26.63 -18.93 14.46
N LEU A 83 -26.25 -17.66 14.30
CA LEU A 83 -26.20 -16.99 13.00
C LEU A 83 -25.21 -17.68 12.05
N LEU A 84 -24.01 -18.06 12.52
CA LEU A 84 -23.03 -18.81 11.72
C LEU A 84 -23.51 -20.21 11.31
N ALA A 85 -24.46 -20.79 12.03
CA ALA A 85 -25.03 -22.09 11.69
C ALA A 85 -26.13 -22.01 10.60
N GLU A 86 -26.58 -20.80 10.25
CA GLU A 86 -27.56 -20.60 9.20
C GLU A 86 -26.94 -20.85 7.81
N PRO A 87 -27.52 -21.72 6.97
CA PRO A 87 -26.93 -22.06 5.67
C PRO A 87 -26.74 -20.88 4.70
N MET A 88 -27.44 -19.78 4.92
CA MET A 88 -27.37 -18.57 4.09
C MET A 88 -26.27 -17.59 4.53
N ILE A 89 -25.67 -17.80 5.71
CA ILE A 89 -24.58 -16.96 6.23
C ILE A 89 -23.26 -17.64 5.88
N SER A 90 -22.40 -16.92 5.16
CA SER A 90 -21.07 -17.41 4.77
C SER A 90 -19.99 -17.03 5.78
N SER A 91 -20.09 -15.84 6.37
CA SER A 91 -19.12 -15.33 7.34
C SER A 91 -19.72 -14.28 8.27
N ILE A 92 -19.13 -14.16 9.46
CA ILE A 92 -19.34 -13.05 10.39
C ILE A 92 -17.96 -12.57 10.82
N THR A 93 -17.66 -11.31 10.49
CA THR A 93 -16.38 -10.66 10.79
C THR A 93 -16.65 -9.46 11.69
N PRO A 94 -15.81 -9.17 12.71
CA PRO A 94 -15.93 -7.96 13.50
C PRO A 94 -15.89 -6.71 12.64
N ASP A 95 -16.67 -5.69 13.00
CA ASP A 95 -16.51 -4.36 12.42
C ASP A 95 -15.23 -3.73 13.00
N ALA A 96 -14.09 -4.08 12.40
CA ALA A 96 -12.78 -3.75 12.91
C ALA A 96 -12.46 -2.25 12.75
N ALA A 97 -11.61 -1.74 13.65
CA ALA A 97 -11.16 -0.35 13.59
C ALA A 97 -10.22 -0.12 12.40
N VAL A 98 -10.39 1.02 11.75
CA VAL A 98 -9.53 1.54 10.68
C VAL A 98 -8.92 2.85 11.14
N ASN A 99 -7.63 3.04 10.88
CA ASN A 99 -6.89 4.22 11.27
C ASN A 99 -6.23 4.87 10.05
N LEU A 100 -5.85 6.14 10.18
CA LEU A 100 -4.96 6.79 9.23
C LEU A 100 -3.63 6.05 9.10
N ALA A 101 -3.09 5.97 7.88
CA ALA A 101 -1.73 5.51 7.64
C ALA A 101 -0.72 6.67 7.72
N ASP A 102 -0.82 7.48 8.79
CA ASP A 102 0.10 8.57 9.15
C ASP A 102 1.10 8.13 10.23
N GLY A 103 2.33 8.64 10.17
CA GLY A 103 3.37 8.35 11.16
C GLY A 103 3.20 9.22 12.40
N ASP A 104 3.37 8.66 13.61
CA ASP A 104 3.47 9.44 14.87
C ASP A 104 4.82 10.19 14.98
N ASN A 105 5.71 10.00 14.00
CA ASN A 105 7.02 10.63 14.01
C ASN A 105 6.90 12.11 13.69
N ARG A 106 7.10 12.90 14.74
CA ARG A 106 7.53 14.30 14.62
C ARG A 106 8.80 14.30 13.80
N ASP A 107 8.70 14.66 12.52
CA ASP A 107 9.88 14.95 11.71
C ASP A 107 10.78 15.94 12.46
N ASP A 108 12.10 15.77 12.35
CA ASP A 108 13.04 16.73 12.91
C ASP A 108 12.92 18.07 12.16
N HIS A 109 11.99 18.91 12.64
CA HIS A 109 11.72 20.25 12.15
C HIS A 109 12.90 21.22 12.33
N SER A 110 14.07 20.75 12.81
CA SER A 110 15.25 21.60 12.92
C SER A 110 15.84 21.99 11.56
N LYS A 111 15.62 21.19 10.51
CA LYS A 111 16.24 21.39 9.19
C LYS A 111 15.39 22.22 8.22
N ASN A 112 14.06 22.09 8.24
CA ASN A 112 13.15 22.87 7.38
C ASN A 112 12.48 24.03 8.14
N LYS A 113 13.30 24.89 8.77
CA LYS A 113 12.80 26.14 9.36
C LYS A 113 12.75 27.20 8.28
N ASP A 114 11.64 27.28 7.54
CA ASP A 114 11.22 28.59 7.07
C ASP A 114 10.90 29.43 8.33
N THR A 115 11.89 30.22 8.74
CA THR A 115 11.83 31.07 9.95
C THR A 115 10.80 32.18 9.83
N ASN A 116 10.15 32.34 8.67
CA ASN A 116 9.21 33.41 8.43
C ASN A 116 7.76 32.91 8.40
N LYS A 117 7.21 32.59 9.58
CA LYS A 117 5.76 32.27 9.80
C LYS A 117 4.78 33.35 9.28
N ASN A 118 5.29 34.50 8.82
CA ASN A 118 4.54 35.60 8.23
C ASN A 118 4.62 35.68 6.69
N ASN A 119 5.29 34.74 6.02
CA ASN A 119 5.32 34.70 4.56
C ASN A 119 3.91 34.39 4.01
N LYS A 120 3.44 35.21 3.07
CA LYS A 120 2.12 35.05 2.41
C LYS A 120 2.20 34.18 1.15
N ASN A 121 3.40 33.84 0.73
CA ASN A 121 3.63 33.01 -0.44
C ASN A 121 3.29 31.54 -0.14
N ILE A 122 3.01 30.79 -1.20
CA ILE A 122 2.77 29.35 -1.11
C ILE A 122 4.16 28.69 -1.06
N PRO A 123 4.48 27.87 -0.05
CA PRO A 123 5.78 27.22 0.00
C PRO A 123 5.96 26.25 -1.17
N ALA A 124 7.21 26.11 -1.64
CA ALA A 124 7.63 25.09 -2.60
C ALA A 124 7.42 23.67 -2.05
N THR A 125 7.19 22.70 -2.92
CA THR A 125 7.08 21.28 -2.56
C THR A 125 8.03 20.46 -3.42
N ASN A 126 8.80 19.55 -2.81
CA ASN A 126 9.86 18.81 -3.48
C ASN A 126 9.40 17.55 -4.21
N TYR A 127 8.33 16.90 -3.73
CA TYR A 127 7.92 15.59 -4.23
C TYR A 127 7.51 15.53 -5.72
N PRO A 128 7.01 16.62 -6.37
CA PRO A 128 6.82 16.58 -7.81
C PRO A 128 8.15 16.39 -8.55
N ASP A 129 9.18 17.17 -8.19
CA ASP A 129 10.53 17.08 -8.78
C ASP A 129 11.16 15.70 -8.53
N VAL A 130 11.05 15.19 -7.29
CA VAL A 130 11.59 13.87 -6.89
C VAL A 130 10.95 12.74 -7.70
N THR A 131 9.74 12.92 -8.22
CA THR A 131 9.08 11.88 -9.04
C THR A 131 9.19 12.14 -10.54
N GLY A 132 9.63 13.33 -10.95
CA GLY A 132 9.59 13.80 -12.33
C GLY A 132 8.19 14.22 -12.79
N ALA A 133 7.27 14.51 -11.88
CA ALA A 133 5.92 14.97 -12.24
C ALA A 133 5.97 16.36 -12.91
N ASP A 134 6.90 17.21 -12.50
CA ASP A 134 7.23 18.49 -13.13
C ASP A 134 7.53 18.34 -14.62
N ILE A 135 8.40 17.39 -14.97
CA ILE A 135 8.73 17.05 -16.36
C ILE A 135 7.48 16.49 -17.08
N ALA A 136 6.65 15.72 -16.37
CA ALA A 136 5.45 15.18 -16.97
C ALA A 136 4.43 16.27 -17.37
N TRP A 137 4.34 17.34 -16.58
CA TRP A 137 3.51 18.51 -16.87
C TRP A 137 3.96 19.26 -18.12
N GLU A 138 5.28 19.39 -18.32
CA GLU A 138 5.84 20.00 -19.55
C GLU A 138 5.42 19.22 -20.81
N GLY A 139 5.28 17.90 -20.69
CA GLY A 139 4.74 17.02 -21.73
C GLY A 139 3.23 17.09 -21.93
N GLY A 140 2.50 17.81 -21.06
CA GLY A 140 1.07 18.04 -21.16
C GLY A 140 0.20 17.15 -20.25
N ALA A 141 0.79 16.17 -19.54
CA ALA A 141 0.07 15.38 -18.55
C ALA A 141 -0.12 16.20 -17.28
N THR A 142 -1.36 16.54 -16.93
CA THR A 142 -1.66 17.34 -15.73
C THR A 142 -2.74 16.71 -14.84
N GLY A 143 -3.25 15.55 -15.26
CA GLY A 143 -4.36 14.84 -14.64
C GLY A 143 -5.71 15.38 -15.07
N ALA A 144 -5.78 16.22 -16.10
CA ALA A 144 -7.02 16.85 -16.53
C ALA A 144 -8.08 15.79 -16.87
N GLU A 145 -9.35 16.08 -16.54
CA GLU A 145 -10.51 15.19 -16.76
C GLU A 145 -10.52 13.86 -16.00
N VAL A 146 -9.42 13.46 -15.35
CA VAL A 146 -9.37 12.26 -14.51
C VAL A 146 -9.92 12.57 -13.12
N ALA A 147 -10.88 11.75 -12.65
CA ALA A 147 -11.42 11.87 -11.30
C ALA A 147 -10.85 10.80 -10.34
N ILE A 148 -10.47 11.27 -9.15
CA ILE A 148 -9.86 10.48 -8.09
C ILE A 148 -10.75 10.55 -6.86
N ALA A 149 -11.22 9.39 -6.39
CA ALA A 149 -11.93 9.27 -5.13
C ALA A 149 -10.94 9.17 -3.96
N VAL A 150 -11.02 10.13 -3.04
CA VAL A 150 -10.22 10.16 -1.80
C VAL A 150 -11.12 9.71 -0.65
N ILE A 151 -10.91 8.47 -0.19
CA ILE A 151 -11.66 7.85 0.92
C ILE A 151 -10.90 8.12 2.22
N ASP A 152 -11.35 9.10 3.00
CA ASP A 152 -10.55 9.68 4.09
C ASP A 152 -11.40 10.42 5.16
N THR A 153 -10.86 11.44 5.83
CA THR A 153 -11.51 12.24 6.88
C THR A 153 -12.37 13.39 6.34
N GLY A 154 -12.37 13.58 5.03
CA GLY A 154 -13.13 14.61 4.31
C GLY A 154 -12.24 15.57 3.53
N ILE A 155 -12.78 16.74 3.18
CA ILE A 155 -12.03 17.78 2.44
C ILE A 155 -12.49 19.19 2.81
N ASP A 156 -11.54 20.12 2.94
CA ASP A 156 -11.81 21.56 2.99
C ASP A 156 -11.30 22.28 1.74
N THR A 157 -12.22 22.51 0.80
CA THR A 157 -11.94 23.21 -0.46
C THR A 157 -11.47 24.65 -0.28
N LYS A 158 -11.79 25.30 0.85
CA LYS A 158 -11.36 26.68 1.11
C LYS A 158 -9.87 26.74 1.43
N THR A 159 -9.34 25.71 2.07
CA THR A 159 -7.92 25.57 2.38
C THR A 159 -7.18 25.11 1.14
N LEU A 160 -7.62 24.01 0.52
CA LEU A 160 -6.96 23.42 -0.65
C LEU A 160 -6.92 24.35 -1.87
N PHE A 161 -8.00 25.08 -2.15
CA PHE A 161 -8.13 25.94 -3.33
C PHE A 161 -8.15 27.44 -2.99
N ALA A 162 -7.59 27.84 -1.84
CA ALA A 162 -7.69 29.19 -1.29
C ALA A 162 -7.37 30.31 -2.29
N LYS A 163 -6.34 30.12 -3.13
CA LYS A 163 -5.88 31.10 -4.13
C LYS A 163 -6.43 30.85 -5.54
N ASN A 164 -7.18 29.77 -5.76
CA ASN A 164 -7.76 29.42 -7.06
C ASN A 164 -9.21 28.96 -6.91
N LYS A 165 -10.15 29.90 -6.77
CA LYS A 165 -11.57 29.59 -6.54
C LYS A 165 -12.23 28.78 -7.65
N LYS A 166 -11.76 28.90 -8.90
CA LYS A 166 -12.27 28.08 -10.01
C LYS A 166 -11.87 26.62 -9.85
N ALA A 167 -10.68 26.36 -9.33
CA ALA A 167 -10.26 24.99 -9.04
C ALA A 167 -11.11 24.31 -7.95
N ALA A 168 -11.84 25.06 -7.12
CA ALA A 168 -12.79 24.47 -6.18
C ALA A 168 -13.96 23.75 -6.87
N GLU A 169 -14.23 24.05 -8.15
CA GLU A 169 -15.21 23.33 -8.97
C GLU A 169 -14.73 21.92 -9.35
N ARG A 170 -13.43 21.60 -9.13
CA ARG A 170 -12.88 20.25 -9.31
C ARG A 170 -13.21 19.30 -8.15
N LEU A 171 -13.79 19.78 -7.04
CA LEU A 171 -14.49 18.88 -6.12
C LEU A 171 -15.85 18.55 -6.73
N ILE A 172 -15.92 17.43 -7.44
CA ILE A 172 -17.09 17.07 -8.25
C ILE A 172 -18.06 16.11 -7.52
N GLY A 173 -17.62 15.48 -6.43
CA GLY A 173 -18.44 14.59 -5.60
C GLY A 173 -18.09 14.67 -4.11
N TRP A 174 -19.11 14.51 -3.26
CA TRP A 174 -18.96 14.52 -1.79
C TRP A 174 -19.99 13.62 -1.12
N VAL A 175 -19.52 12.78 -0.19
CA VAL A 175 -20.38 12.01 0.72
C VAL A 175 -19.72 11.88 2.09
N ASP A 176 -20.53 11.73 3.14
CA ASP A 176 -20.10 11.65 4.53
C ASP A 176 -20.82 10.52 5.26
N PHE A 177 -20.10 9.42 5.52
CA PHE A 177 -20.60 8.25 6.24
C PHE A 177 -20.41 8.33 7.75
N VAL A 178 -19.80 9.42 8.26
CA VAL A 178 -19.53 9.58 9.69
C VAL A 178 -20.62 10.44 10.35
N GLU A 179 -20.97 11.58 9.75
CA GLU A 179 -21.96 12.51 10.32
C GLU A 179 -23.08 12.88 9.34
N ASN A 180 -23.10 12.31 8.14
CA ASN A 180 -24.08 12.60 7.08
C ASN A 180 -24.22 14.10 6.76
N LYS A 181 -23.12 14.84 6.81
CA LYS A 181 -23.10 16.26 6.45
C LYS A 181 -23.18 16.41 4.94
N LYS A 182 -24.08 17.28 4.48
CA LYS A 182 -24.25 17.60 3.05
C LYS A 182 -23.21 18.58 2.50
N LYS A 183 -22.42 19.21 3.37
CA LYS A 183 -21.37 20.15 2.96
C LYS A 183 -19.99 19.55 3.21
N PRO A 184 -19.07 19.68 2.25
CA PRO A 184 -17.68 19.28 2.43
C PRO A 184 -17.07 19.98 3.64
N HIS A 185 -16.41 19.19 4.46
CA HIS A 185 -15.61 19.63 5.59
C HIS A 185 -14.60 18.55 5.95
N ASP A 186 -13.53 18.95 6.64
CA ASP A 186 -12.52 18.04 7.14
C ASP A 186 -12.15 18.43 8.58
N PRO A 187 -12.75 17.78 9.59
CA PRO A 187 -12.46 18.09 10.98
C PRO A 187 -11.12 17.54 11.45
N ASN A 188 -10.55 16.55 10.75
CA ASN A 188 -9.27 15.94 11.09
C ASN A 188 -8.09 16.66 10.43
N GLY A 189 -8.18 16.92 9.12
CA GLY A 189 -7.19 17.62 8.31
C GLY A 189 -6.42 16.72 7.34
N HIS A 190 -6.39 15.41 7.59
CA HIS A 190 -5.66 14.44 6.77
C HIS A 190 -6.18 14.37 5.33
N GLY A 191 -7.49 14.18 5.13
CA GLY A 191 -8.04 14.07 3.78
C GLY A 191 -7.79 15.31 2.90
N THR A 192 -7.79 16.50 3.49
CA THR A 192 -7.38 17.73 2.78
C THR A 192 -5.89 17.73 2.41
N HIS A 193 -5.03 17.22 3.29
CA HIS A 193 -3.60 17.08 3.07
C HIS A 193 -3.31 16.08 1.93
N ILE A 194 -3.97 14.94 1.93
CA ILE A 194 -3.89 13.91 0.87
C ILE A 194 -4.40 14.45 -0.47
N ALA A 195 -5.60 15.05 -0.51
CA ALA A 195 -6.13 15.66 -1.72
C ALA A 195 -5.23 16.78 -2.26
N GLY A 196 -4.46 17.45 -1.39
CA GLY A 196 -3.46 18.43 -1.77
C GLY A 196 -2.27 17.83 -2.49
N ILE A 197 -1.68 16.75 -1.96
CA ILE A 197 -0.55 16.07 -2.63
C ILE A 197 -0.97 15.57 -4.01
N ILE A 198 -2.21 15.10 -4.13
CA ILE A 198 -2.77 14.62 -5.40
C ILE A 198 -2.99 15.78 -6.38
N ALA A 199 -3.80 16.79 -6.03
CA ALA A 199 -4.42 17.67 -7.03
C ALA A 199 -4.37 19.17 -6.71
N ASN A 200 -3.42 19.61 -5.88
CA ASN A 200 -3.26 21.02 -5.54
C ASN A 200 -2.78 21.86 -6.76
N PRO A 201 -3.58 22.84 -7.23
CA PRO A 201 -3.23 23.66 -8.39
C PRO A 201 -2.44 24.92 -8.02
N GLN A 202 -2.10 25.08 -6.73
CA GLN A 202 -1.38 26.25 -6.26
C GLN A 202 0.06 26.19 -6.75
N ILE A 203 0.58 27.35 -7.16
CA ILE A 203 1.96 27.51 -7.60
C ILE A 203 2.82 27.96 -6.42
N GLY A 204 3.89 27.22 -6.14
CA GLY A 204 4.87 27.50 -5.10
C GLY A 204 5.75 28.71 -5.38
N GLU A 205 6.67 29.01 -4.47
CA GLU A 205 7.69 30.06 -4.65
C GLU A 205 8.75 29.72 -5.71
N ASP A 206 8.90 28.44 -6.00
CA ASP A 206 9.68 27.85 -7.09
C ASP A 206 9.07 28.09 -8.48
N GLY A 207 7.77 28.38 -8.55
CA GLY A 207 7.04 28.55 -9.80
C GLY A 207 6.34 27.28 -10.29
N GLU A 208 6.41 26.19 -9.52
CA GLU A 208 5.88 24.87 -9.86
C GLU A 208 4.55 24.57 -9.14
N TRP A 209 3.80 23.59 -9.64
CA TRP A 209 2.57 23.15 -8.97
C TRP A 209 2.86 22.33 -7.70
N ASN A 210 2.05 22.55 -6.67
CA ASN A 210 2.17 21.86 -5.39
C ASN A 210 1.43 20.52 -5.31
N GLY A 211 1.08 19.88 -6.42
CA GLY A 211 0.38 18.60 -6.43
C GLY A 211 0.76 17.81 -7.67
N ILE A 212 0.82 16.48 -7.58
CA ILE A 212 1.30 15.61 -8.67
C ILE A 212 0.43 15.69 -9.93
N ALA A 213 -0.90 15.69 -9.76
CA ALA A 213 -1.91 15.79 -10.83
C ALA A 213 -2.78 17.05 -10.63
N PRO A 214 -2.20 18.26 -10.84
CA PRO A 214 -2.76 19.51 -10.35
C PRO A 214 -4.08 19.91 -11.00
N GLN A 215 -4.48 19.28 -12.11
CA GLN A 215 -5.75 19.50 -12.79
C GLN A 215 -6.78 18.38 -12.61
N ALA A 216 -6.46 17.32 -11.85
CA ALA A 216 -7.38 16.21 -11.60
C ALA A 216 -8.63 16.62 -10.82
N ASN A 217 -9.75 15.95 -11.10
CA ASN A 217 -10.96 16.09 -10.32
C ASN A 217 -10.88 15.25 -9.03
N ILE A 218 -11.44 15.77 -7.94
CA ILE A 218 -11.51 15.08 -6.66
C ILE A 218 -12.96 14.74 -6.35
N VAL A 219 -13.18 13.50 -5.91
CA VAL A 219 -14.38 13.05 -5.23
C VAL A 219 -13.98 12.74 -3.80
N SER A 220 -14.58 13.38 -2.80
CA SER A 220 -14.20 13.16 -1.39
C SER A 220 -15.26 12.35 -0.66
N VAL A 221 -14.82 11.23 -0.09
CA VAL A 221 -15.65 10.25 0.59
C VAL A 221 -15.19 10.19 2.04
N ARG A 222 -15.94 10.81 2.94
CA ARG A 222 -15.58 10.84 4.35
C ARG A 222 -16.05 9.57 5.05
N VAL A 223 -15.09 8.77 5.51
CA VAL A 223 -15.30 7.53 6.28
C VAL A 223 -14.59 7.55 7.62
N LEU A 224 -13.69 8.52 7.86
CA LEU A 224 -12.96 8.67 9.10
C LEU A 224 -13.42 9.90 9.88
N ASN A 225 -13.48 9.74 11.20
CA ASN A 225 -13.94 10.78 12.11
C ASN A 225 -12.85 11.85 12.37
N LYS A 226 -13.15 12.79 13.27
CA LYS A 226 -12.26 13.90 13.59
C LYS A 226 -10.90 13.45 14.12
N GLU A 227 -10.85 12.35 14.83
CA GLU A 227 -9.63 11.79 15.41
C GLU A 227 -8.90 10.84 14.43
N GLY A 228 -9.41 10.64 13.21
CA GLY A 228 -8.81 9.76 12.21
C GLY A 228 -9.17 8.29 12.34
N PHE A 229 -10.23 7.98 13.11
CA PHE A 229 -10.75 6.62 13.28
C PHE A 229 -12.00 6.40 12.43
N GLY A 230 -12.12 5.21 11.86
CA GLY A 230 -13.35 4.71 11.25
C GLY A 230 -13.48 3.20 11.49
N THR A 231 -14.47 2.60 10.85
CA THR A 231 -14.71 1.15 10.93
C THR A 231 -14.74 0.50 9.55
N TYR A 232 -14.64 -0.82 9.48
CA TYR A 232 -14.75 -1.57 8.23
C TYR A 232 -16.06 -1.25 7.52
N GLU A 233 -17.17 -1.21 8.26
CA GLU A 233 -18.48 -0.85 7.75
C GLU A 233 -18.44 0.49 7.00
N GLN A 234 -17.91 1.54 7.64
CA GLN A 234 -17.86 2.89 7.06
C GLN A 234 -16.97 2.95 5.81
N VAL A 235 -15.83 2.27 5.82
CA VAL A 235 -14.91 2.23 4.67
C VAL A 235 -15.54 1.46 3.51
N ILE A 236 -16.16 0.31 3.77
CA ILE A 236 -16.84 -0.51 2.75
C ILE A 236 -18.02 0.26 2.15
N GLN A 237 -18.81 0.98 2.96
CA GLN A 237 -19.85 1.89 2.45
C GLN A 237 -19.25 2.96 1.53
N GLY A 238 -18.09 3.51 1.88
CA GLY A 238 -17.36 4.46 1.05
C GLY A 238 -16.93 3.88 -0.30
N ILE A 239 -16.33 2.69 -0.30
CA ILE A 239 -15.91 1.97 -1.51
C ILE A 239 -17.12 1.65 -2.39
N GLN A 240 -18.19 1.12 -1.79
CA GLN A 240 -19.44 0.82 -2.51
C GLN A 240 -19.99 2.08 -3.19
N TRP A 241 -20.08 3.18 -2.46
CA TRP A 241 -20.61 4.43 -3.02
C TRP A 241 -19.77 4.93 -4.20
N VAL A 242 -18.43 4.81 -4.13
CA VAL A 242 -17.55 5.14 -5.25
C VAL A 242 -17.83 4.28 -6.46
N VAL A 243 -17.97 2.96 -6.29
CA VAL A 243 -18.28 2.03 -7.39
C VAL A 243 -19.64 2.37 -8.02
N GLU A 244 -20.67 2.62 -7.19
CA GLU A 244 -22.01 2.99 -7.64
C GLU A 244 -22.06 4.33 -8.42
N HIS A 245 -21.17 5.28 -8.09
CA HIS A 245 -21.14 6.62 -8.69
C HIS A 245 -19.95 6.82 -9.64
N LYS A 246 -19.23 5.75 -9.99
CA LYS A 246 -18.02 5.84 -10.82
C LYS A 246 -18.29 6.49 -12.18
N ASP A 247 -19.41 6.15 -12.81
CA ASP A 247 -19.79 6.69 -14.12
C ASP A 247 -20.38 8.10 -14.01
N GLU A 248 -21.06 8.42 -12.89
CA GLU A 248 -21.60 9.76 -12.63
C GLU A 248 -20.49 10.81 -12.52
N TYR A 249 -19.42 10.49 -11.81
CA TYR A 249 -18.30 11.40 -11.56
C TYR A 249 -17.06 11.10 -12.42
N GLY A 250 -17.11 10.09 -13.30
CA GLY A 250 -15.96 9.68 -14.11
C GLY A 250 -14.77 9.19 -13.27
N ILE A 251 -15.03 8.52 -12.14
CA ILE A 251 -14.01 8.06 -11.19
C ILE A 251 -13.18 6.95 -11.84
N LYS A 252 -11.87 7.16 -11.90
CA LYS A 252 -10.91 6.18 -12.43
C LYS A 252 -9.95 5.65 -11.38
N ILE A 253 -9.72 6.41 -10.31
CA ILE A 253 -8.76 6.07 -9.26
C ILE A 253 -9.43 6.19 -7.90
N MET A 254 -9.09 5.28 -7.00
CA MET A 254 -9.49 5.31 -5.59
C MET A 254 -8.25 5.28 -4.71
N ASN A 255 -8.08 6.32 -3.90
CA ASN A 255 -6.99 6.46 -2.93
C ASN A 255 -7.50 6.12 -1.53
N LEU A 256 -6.90 5.10 -0.90
CA LEU A 256 -7.14 4.74 0.50
C LEU A 256 -5.86 4.92 1.32
N SER A 257 -5.73 6.11 1.91
CA SER A 257 -4.64 6.48 2.81
C SER A 257 -4.97 6.09 4.27
N LEU A 258 -5.36 4.83 4.45
CA LEU A 258 -5.82 4.25 5.71
C LEU A 258 -5.37 2.80 5.83
N VAL A 259 -5.34 2.29 7.06
CA VAL A 259 -4.87 0.93 7.34
C VAL A 259 -5.62 0.30 8.51
N SER A 260 -5.74 -1.02 8.47
CA SER A 260 -6.16 -1.85 9.59
C SER A 260 -5.22 -3.06 9.74
N PRO A 261 -5.06 -3.63 10.94
CA PRO A 261 -4.30 -4.86 11.12
C PRO A 261 -4.89 -6.02 10.31
N VAL A 262 -4.03 -6.90 9.81
CA VAL A 262 -4.43 -8.13 9.14
C VAL A 262 -5.03 -9.11 10.16
N GLN A 263 -6.27 -9.55 9.91
CA GLN A 263 -6.99 -10.48 10.78
C GLN A 263 -7.36 -11.80 10.08
N SER A 264 -7.26 -11.84 8.75
CA SER A 264 -7.60 -12.99 7.92
C SER A 264 -6.82 -12.95 6.59
N PRO A 265 -6.78 -14.07 5.84
CA PRO A 265 -6.31 -14.06 4.45
C PRO A 265 -7.03 -13.01 3.61
N TYR A 266 -6.37 -12.45 2.58
CA TYR A 266 -6.98 -11.36 1.82
C TYR A 266 -8.35 -11.70 1.21
N TRP A 267 -8.59 -12.96 0.81
CA TRP A 267 -9.86 -13.37 0.19
C TRP A 267 -11.01 -13.51 1.20
N ALA A 268 -10.70 -13.63 2.50
CA ALA A 268 -11.70 -13.76 3.56
C ALA A 268 -12.00 -12.42 4.26
N ASP A 269 -11.18 -11.40 4.03
CA ASP A 269 -11.35 -10.08 4.63
C ASP A 269 -12.37 -9.24 3.82
N PRO A 270 -13.46 -8.75 4.44
CA PRO A 270 -14.51 -8.04 3.71
C PRO A 270 -14.06 -6.69 3.15
N LEU A 271 -13.09 -6.02 3.77
CA LEU A 271 -12.53 -4.79 3.22
C LEU A 271 -11.66 -5.08 1.99
N ASN A 272 -10.88 -6.17 2.02
CA ASN A 272 -10.14 -6.63 0.84
C ASN A 272 -11.07 -7.05 -0.30
N GLN A 273 -12.16 -7.76 -0.03
CA GLN A 273 -13.15 -8.12 -1.05
C GLN A 273 -13.77 -6.87 -1.70
N ALA A 274 -14.08 -5.84 -0.91
CA ALA A 274 -14.62 -4.58 -1.42
C ALA A 274 -13.64 -3.87 -2.38
N VAL A 275 -12.35 -3.79 -2.04
CA VAL A 275 -11.36 -3.19 -2.96
C VAL A 275 -11.07 -4.06 -4.18
N THR A 276 -11.11 -5.40 -4.07
CA THR A 276 -11.00 -6.31 -5.21
C THR A 276 -12.17 -6.10 -6.19
N ARG A 277 -13.39 -5.91 -5.69
CA ARG A 277 -14.54 -5.59 -6.54
C ARG A 277 -14.42 -4.21 -7.19
N ALA A 278 -13.93 -3.21 -6.47
CA ALA A 278 -13.64 -1.91 -7.08
C ALA A 278 -12.59 -2.03 -8.23
N TRP A 279 -11.57 -2.87 -8.05
CA TRP A 279 -10.59 -3.19 -9.09
C TRP A 279 -11.23 -3.86 -10.31
N ALA A 280 -12.06 -4.89 -10.09
CA ALA A 280 -12.80 -5.59 -11.15
C ALA A 280 -13.73 -4.66 -11.94
N GLU A 281 -14.29 -3.65 -11.26
CA GLU A 281 -15.14 -2.62 -11.87
C GLU A 281 -14.37 -1.54 -12.66
N GLY A 282 -13.05 -1.71 -12.83
CA GLY A 282 -12.20 -0.87 -13.65
C GLY A 282 -11.67 0.38 -12.93
N ILE A 283 -11.72 0.41 -11.59
CA ILE A 283 -11.17 1.51 -10.79
C ILE A 283 -9.76 1.12 -10.33
N THR A 284 -8.77 1.95 -10.62
CA THR A 284 -7.41 1.78 -10.10
C THR A 284 -7.38 2.07 -8.61
N VAL A 285 -7.17 1.06 -7.79
CA VAL A 285 -7.14 1.19 -6.33
C VAL A 285 -5.69 1.31 -5.85
N VAL A 286 -5.38 2.41 -5.15
CA VAL A 286 -4.06 2.71 -4.59
C VAL A 286 -4.19 2.83 -3.08
N VAL A 287 -3.38 2.05 -2.34
CA VAL A 287 -3.53 1.86 -0.90
C VAL A 287 -2.19 2.01 -0.18
N ALA A 288 -2.25 2.50 1.06
CA ALA A 288 -1.07 2.61 1.90
C ALA A 288 -0.58 1.23 2.37
N ALA A 289 0.73 1.02 2.40
CA ALA A 289 1.32 -0.20 2.97
C ALA A 289 1.08 -0.30 4.49
N GLY A 290 1.03 0.85 5.18
CA GLY A 290 0.98 0.95 6.63
C GLY A 290 2.28 1.50 7.22
N ASN A 291 2.22 1.91 8.49
CA ASN A 291 3.35 2.55 9.19
C ASN A 291 3.90 1.73 10.36
N GLY A 292 3.66 0.41 10.34
CA GLY A 292 4.11 -0.52 11.37
C GLY A 292 5.50 -1.12 11.11
N GLY A 293 6.20 -0.66 10.08
CA GLY A 293 7.49 -1.21 9.65
C GLY A 293 8.67 -0.85 10.58
N PRO A 294 9.90 -1.25 10.20
CA PRO A 294 10.29 -1.83 8.90
C PRO A 294 10.32 -3.37 8.91
N ASP A 295 9.87 -3.99 10.01
CA ASP A 295 9.92 -5.45 10.17
C ASP A 295 9.02 -6.14 9.14
N PRO A 296 9.34 -7.38 8.73
CA PRO A 296 8.49 -8.17 7.85
C PRO A 296 7.09 -8.39 8.43
N MET A 297 6.11 -8.72 7.58
CA MET A 297 4.71 -9.01 7.98
C MET A 297 3.99 -7.80 8.60
N THR A 298 4.38 -6.58 8.24
CA THR A 298 3.79 -5.34 8.77
C THR A 298 2.84 -4.65 7.79
N ILE A 299 2.67 -5.20 6.58
CA ILE A 299 1.68 -4.73 5.60
C ILE A 299 0.27 -4.95 6.15
N GLY A 300 -0.51 -3.88 6.24
CA GLY A 300 -1.89 -3.93 6.74
C GLY A 300 -2.95 -4.15 5.65
N VAL A 301 -4.21 -4.18 6.05
CA VAL A 301 -5.39 -4.18 5.16
C VAL A 301 -5.72 -2.73 4.78
N PRO A 302 -6.03 -2.41 3.50
CA PRO A 302 -6.12 -3.30 2.35
C PRO A 302 -4.81 -3.50 1.55
N GLY A 303 -3.66 -3.04 2.07
CA GLY A 303 -2.35 -3.18 1.43
C GLY A 303 -1.88 -4.63 1.21
N ASN A 304 -2.42 -5.59 1.95
CA ASN A 304 -2.11 -7.01 1.81
C ASN A 304 -2.80 -7.67 0.60
N ASN A 305 -3.73 -6.98 -0.07
CA ASN A 305 -4.43 -7.49 -1.24
C ASN A 305 -3.50 -7.59 -2.46
N PRO A 306 -3.50 -8.72 -3.20
CA PRO A 306 -2.58 -8.92 -4.31
C PRO A 306 -2.91 -8.08 -5.54
N TYR A 307 -4.18 -7.73 -5.79
CA TYR A 307 -4.59 -7.03 -7.01
C TYR A 307 -4.21 -5.55 -7.00
N VAL A 308 -4.50 -4.87 -5.88
CA VAL A 308 -4.36 -3.41 -5.74
C VAL A 308 -2.89 -2.96 -5.75
N ILE A 309 -2.69 -1.64 -5.88
CA ILE A 309 -1.36 -1.01 -5.81
C ILE A 309 -1.10 -0.59 -4.37
N THR A 310 -0.17 -1.26 -3.70
CA THR A 310 0.26 -1.00 -2.33
C THR A 310 1.53 -0.17 -2.34
N VAL A 311 1.53 0.95 -1.61
CA VAL A 311 2.60 1.94 -1.68
C VAL A 311 3.33 2.08 -0.34
N GLY A 312 4.64 1.82 -0.35
CA GLY A 312 5.54 2.14 0.76
C GLY A 312 6.10 3.56 0.66
N ALA A 313 6.78 4.02 1.72
CA ALA A 313 7.29 5.38 1.82
C ALA A 313 8.83 5.43 1.84
N PHE A 314 9.40 6.39 1.11
CA PHE A 314 10.80 6.78 1.26
C PHE A 314 10.93 8.28 1.56
N THR A 315 12.12 8.69 1.96
CA THR A 315 12.49 10.08 2.25
C THR A 315 13.51 10.56 1.22
N ASP A 316 13.30 11.77 0.68
CA ASP A 316 14.28 12.48 -0.16
C ASP A 316 15.37 13.19 0.66
N ASN A 317 15.39 12.97 1.98
CA ASN A 317 16.23 13.63 3.00
C ASN A 317 16.31 15.17 2.90
N TYR A 318 15.24 15.82 2.41
CA TYR A 318 15.18 17.27 2.14
C TYR A 318 16.10 17.73 1.01
N THR A 319 16.58 16.81 0.18
CA THR A 319 17.56 16.99 -0.88
C THR A 319 17.03 16.43 -2.20
N PRO A 320 16.00 17.06 -2.81
CA PRO A 320 15.34 16.54 -4.02
C PRO A 320 16.24 16.36 -5.25
N ASN A 321 17.45 16.94 -5.23
CA ASN A 321 18.44 16.85 -6.29
C ASN A 321 19.61 15.91 -5.95
N ASP A 322 19.63 15.30 -4.76
CA ASP A 322 20.64 14.34 -4.33
C ASP A 322 19.96 13.04 -3.94
N TRP A 323 20.09 12.02 -4.79
CA TRP A 323 19.47 10.73 -4.57
C TRP A 323 20.34 9.79 -3.73
N SER A 324 21.57 10.20 -3.41
CA SER A 324 22.55 9.33 -2.76
C SER A 324 22.32 9.21 -1.25
N ASP A 325 21.51 10.10 -0.68
CA ASP A 325 21.17 10.11 0.74
C ASP A 325 19.69 9.80 1.03
N ASP A 326 18.90 9.52 0.01
CA ASP A 326 17.54 9.02 0.13
C ASP A 326 17.52 7.60 0.72
N TYR A 327 16.47 7.26 1.46
CA TYR A 327 16.30 5.93 2.05
C TYR A 327 14.83 5.59 2.30
N ILE A 328 14.50 4.29 2.40
CA ILE A 328 13.16 3.86 2.80
C ILE A 328 12.85 4.35 4.21
N ALA A 329 11.69 4.98 4.37
CA ALA A 329 11.29 5.56 5.64
C ALA A 329 11.17 4.45 6.69
N PRO A 330 11.76 4.59 7.89
CA PRO A 330 11.79 3.50 8.87
C PRO A 330 10.41 3.02 9.33
N PHE A 331 9.38 3.86 9.20
CA PHE A 331 8.01 3.48 9.52
C PHE A 331 7.33 2.67 8.40
N SER A 332 7.83 2.71 7.16
CA SER A 332 7.18 2.08 6.02
C SER A 332 7.05 0.59 6.25
N ALA A 333 5.81 0.09 6.25
CA ALA A 333 5.53 -1.33 6.38
C ALA A 333 6.21 -2.14 5.26
N ALA A 334 6.61 -3.35 5.61
CA ALA A 334 7.33 -4.27 4.76
C ALA A 334 6.66 -5.66 4.76
N GLY A 335 6.67 -6.29 3.59
CA GLY A 335 6.19 -7.64 3.39
C GLY A 335 7.13 -8.71 3.99
N PRO A 336 6.88 -9.98 3.67
CA PRO A 336 5.75 -10.47 2.88
C PRO A 336 4.42 -10.22 3.57
N THR A 337 3.32 -10.35 2.83
CA THR A 337 1.99 -10.42 3.43
C THR A 337 1.78 -11.78 4.11
N LEU A 338 0.71 -11.91 4.91
CA LEU A 338 0.29 -13.19 5.49
C LEU A 338 0.18 -14.31 4.45
N ASP A 339 -0.33 -13.96 3.27
CA ASP A 339 -0.56 -14.88 2.15
C ASP A 339 0.67 -15.05 1.24
N GLY A 340 1.85 -14.58 1.68
CA GLY A 340 3.14 -14.79 0.99
C GLY A 340 3.42 -13.84 -0.18
N PHE A 341 2.60 -12.81 -0.40
CA PHE A 341 2.82 -11.84 -1.47
C PHE A 341 3.95 -10.87 -1.15
N VAL A 342 4.62 -10.43 -2.21
CA VAL A 342 5.62 -9.36 -2.17
C VAL A 342 4.88 -8.03 -2.15
N LYS A 343 5.00 -7.31 -1.05
CA LYS A 343 4.43 -5.98 -0.86
C LYS A 343 5.41 -5.13 -0.06
N PRO A 344 5.47 -3.79 -0.25
CA PRO A 344 4.65 -3.00 -1.18
C PRO A 344 4.98 -3.31 -2.65
N ASP A 345 4.14 -2.86 -3.60
CA ASP A 345 4.45 -3.01 -5.04
C ASP A 345 5.51 -1.98 -5.48
N VAL A 346 5.43 -0.76 -4.95
CA VAL A 346 6.32 0.37 -5.24
C VAL A 346 6.50 1.23 -3.98
N VAL A 347 7.52 2.09 -3.98
CA VAL A 347 7.68 3.14 -2.96
C VAL A 347 7.61 4.54 -3.58
N ALA A 348 7.13 5.51 -2.83
CA ALA A 348 7.04 6.92 -3.23
C ALA A 348 7.47 7.86 -2.09
N PRO A 349 7.75 9.15 -2.37
CA PRO A 349 8.02 10.13 -1.32
C PRO A 349 6.87 10.16 -0.32
N GLY A 350 7.19 9.91 0.94
CA GLY A 350 6.21 9.84 2.03
C GLY A 350 6.71 10.43 3.34
N ALA A 351 7.95 10.91 3.42
CA ALA A 351 8.46 11.64 4.57
C ALA A 351 8.36 13.15 4.34
N HIS A 352 8.12 13.92 5.42
CA HIS A 352 8.09 15.39 5.43
C HIS A 352 7.33 16.05 4.27
N MET A 353 6.19 15.45 3.94
CA MET A 353 5.38 15.83 2.80
C MET A 353 4.57 17.07 3.12
N LEU A 354 4.81 18.11 2.33
CA LEU A 354 4.23 19.42 2.55
C LEU A 354 2.94 19.60 1.75
N SER A 355 1.82 19.82 2.42
CA SER A 355 0.51 19.97 1.76
C SER A 355 -0.47 20.83 2.60
N PRO A 356 -1.52 21.43 1.99
CA PRO A 356 -2.50 22.23 2.73
C PRO A 356 -3.27 21.43 3.77
N MET A 357 -3.52 22.02 4.93
CA MET A 357 -4.35 21.44 5.99
C MET A 357 -5.14 22.54 6.73
N PRO A 358 -6.43 22.32 7.04
CA PRO A 358 -7.26 23.37 7.64
C PRO A 358 -6.73 23.76 9.02
N LYS A 359 -6.50 25.06 9.27
CA LYS A 359 -5.87 25.55 10.51
C LYS A 359 -6.55 25.10 11.80
N ASN A 360 -7.85 24.82 11.74
CA ASN A 360 -8.67 24.45 12.90
C ASN A 360 -8.94 22.93 12.99
N SER A 361 -8.31 22.13 12.13
CA SER A 361 -8.46 20.68 12.11
C SER A 361 -7.71 20.00 13.26
N TYR A 362 -8.05 18.74 13.58
CA TYR A 362 -7.45 17.99 14.68
C TYR A 362 -5.91 17.87 14.53
N LEU A 363 -5.42 17.44 13.36
CA LEU A 363 -4.00 17.28 13.10
C LEU A 363 -3.26 18.62 13.10
N ALA A 364 -3.87 19.70 12.60
CA ALA A 364 -3.27 21.04 12.69
C ALA A 364 -3.05 21.50 14.14
N HIS A 365 -3.85 21.01 15.09
CA HIS A 365 -3.66 21.28 16.51
C HIS A 365 -2.65 20.34 17.17
N LEU A 366 -2.55 19.10 16.69
CA LEU A 366 -1.60 18.11 17.19
C LEU A 366 -0.17 18.43 16.72
N TYR A 367 -0.02 18.82 15.45
CA TYR A 367 1.24 19.07 14.75
C TYR A 367 1.49 20.57 14.49
N LYS A 368 1.26 21.41 15.51
CA LYS A 368 1.44 22.88 15.39
C LYS A 368 2.85 23.30 14.98
N ASP A 369 3.85 22.50 15.35
CA ASP A 369 5.26 22.78 15.07
C ASP A 369 5.66 22.38 13.64
N SER A 370 4.86 21.53 12.99
CA SER A 370 5.06 21.06 11.61
C SER A 370 4.46 22.00 10.57
N LYS A 371 3.91 23.13 11.02
CA LYS A 371 3.31 24.16 10.17
C LYS A 371 4.37 24.94 9.41
N VAL A 372 4.19 25.03 8.09
CA VAL A 372 4.98 25.86 7.18
C VAL A 372 4.06 26.89 6.51
N GLY A 373 4.43 28.17 6.56
CA GLY A 373 3.57 29.24 6.05
C GLY A 373 2.20 29.32 6.74
N GLN A 374 1.16 29.67 5.98
CA GLN A 374 -0.17 29.95 6.54
C GLN A 374 -1.06 28.72 6.73
N ASP A 375 -1.07 27.83 5.74
CA ASP A 375 -2.07 26.76 5.61
C ASP A 375 -1.42 25.41 5.24
N TYR A 376 -0.09 25.31 5.24
CA TYR A 376 0.64 24.09 4.88
C TYR A 376 1.27 23.43 6.09
N TYR A 377 1.32 22.10 6.07
CA TYR A 377 1.86 21.28 7.14
C TYR A 377 2.70 20.14 6.55
N SER A 378 3.86 19.90 7.17
CA SER A 378 4.75 18.79 6.85
C SER A 378 4.34 17.57 7.68
N ILE A 379 3.94 16.48 7.02
CA ILE A 379 3.54 15.22 7.67
C ILE A 379 4.20 14.06 6.94
N ALA A 380 4.46 12.97 7.66
CA ALA A 380 5.06 11.76 7.12
C ALA A 380 4.12 10.56 7.27
N GLY A 381 4.12 9.67 6.27
CA GLY A 381 3.30 8.46 6.26
C GLY A 381 3.26 7.79 4.88
N THR A 382 2.93 6.50 4.88
CA THR A 382 2.57 5.79 3.65
C THR A 382 1.27 6.34 3.04
N SER A 383 0.42 7.00 3.84
CA SER A 383 -0.69 7.84 3.38
C SER A 383 -0.29 8.82 2.28
N GLN A 384 0.81 9.57 2.48
CA GLN A 384 1.27 10.60 1.54
C GLN A 384 1.95 9.99 0.32
N ALA A 385 2.70 8.89 0.50
CA ALA A 385 3.24 8.14 -0.63
C ALA A 385 2.13 7.59 -1.55
N THR A 386 1.03 7.10 -0.97
CA THR A 386 -0.18 6.65 -1.70
C THR A 386 -0.79 7.79 -2.51
N ALA A 387 -0.84 8.99 -1.93
CA ALA A 387 -1.32 10.19 -2.59
C ALA A 387 -0.46 10.55 -3.82
N VAL A 388 0.87 10.44 -3.70
CA VAL A 388 1.79 10.66 -4.82
C VAL A 388 1.50 9.68 -5.97
N VAL A 389 1.42 8.38 -5.67
CA VAL A 389 1.17 7.36 -6.70
C VAL A 389 -0.21 7.50 -7.34
N SER A 390 -1.23 7.89 -6.57
CA SER A 390 -2.56 8.21 -7.10
C SER A 390 -2.52 9.37 -8.09
N GLY A 391 -1.69 10.39 -7.82
CA GLY A 391 -1.44 11.47 -8.77
C GLY A 391 -0.75 10.98 -10.04
N ILE A 392 0.29 10.16 -9.94
CA ILE A 392 1.00 9.62 -11.12
C ILE A 392 0.06 8.77 -11.97
N ALA A 393 -0.78 7.93 -11.35
CA ALA A 393 -1.81 7.17 -12.06
C ALA A 393 -2.77 8.09 -12.84
N ALA A 394 -3.12 9.25 -12.27
CA ALA A 394 -3.97 10.22 -12.94
C ALA A 394 -3.26 10.91 -14.12
N LEU A 395 -1.96 11.20 -14.00
CA LEU A 395 -1.16 11.69 -15.13
C LEU A 395 -1.13 10.68 -16.28
N ALA A 396 -0.99 9.38 -15.97
CA ALA A 396 -0.98 8.33 -16.98
C ALA A 396 -2.34 8.18 -17.67
N LEU A 397 -3.43 8.26 -16.90
CA LEU A 397 -4.81 8.20 -17.43
C LEU A 397 -5.21 9.43 -18.24
N ASP A 398 -4.67 10.61 -17.92
CA ASP A 398 -4.86 11.83 -18.73
C ASP A 398 -4.30 11.64 -20.15
N GLN A 399 -3.10 11.05 -20.25
CA GLN A 399 -2.47 10.77 -21.54
C GLN A 399 -3.05 9.55 -22.27
N ASN A 400 -3.51 8.54 -21.52
CA ASN A 400 -4.15 7.36 -22.07
C ASN A 400 -5.37 6.93 -21.23
N PRO A 401 -6.57 7.48 -21.51
CA PRO A 401 -7.78 7.18 -20.75
C PRO A 401 -8.29 5.74 -20.87
N ALA A 402 -7.72 4.94 -21.78
CA ALA A 402 -8.10 3.55 -22.01
C ALA A 402 -7.33 2.56 -21.12
N LEU A 403 -6.32 3.03 -20.38
CA LEU A 403 -5.54 2.16 -19.50
C LEU A 403 -6.45 1.52 -18.43
N THR A 404 -6.33 0.21 -18.31
CA THR A 404 -6.96 -0.60 -17.27
C THR A 404 -6.16 -0.51 -15.96
N PRO A 405 -6.78 -0.87 -14.80
CA PRO A 405 -6.06 -0.94 -13.53
C PRO A 405 -4.79 -1.80 -13.58
N ASP A 406 -4.83 -2.96 -14.23
CA ASP A 406 -3.68 -3.85 -14.36
C ASP A 406 -2.57 -3.25 -15.23
N GLU A 407 -2.90 -2.51 -16.29
CA GLU A 407 -1.91 -1.79 -17.11
C GLU A 407 -1.26 -0.65 -16.35
N ILE A 408 -2.02 0.08 -15.52
CA ILE A 408 -1.49 1.16 -14.67
C ILE A 408 -0.54 0.59 -13.63
N LYS A 409 -0.94 -0.49 -12.94
CA LYS A 409 -0.06 -1.19 -11.99
C LYS A 409 1.21 -1.69 -12.67
N PHE A 410 1.09 -2.31 -13.83
CA PHE A 410 2.23 -2.77 -14.61
C PHE A 410 3.16 -1.63 -15.01
N ARG A 411 2.62 -0.49 -15.45
CA ARG A 411 3.40 0.72 -15.78
C ARG A 411 4.17 1.23 -14.58
N LEU A 412 3.49 1.49 -13.47
CA LEU A 412 4.11 1.98 -12.23
C LEU A 412 5.22 1.05 -11.75
N MET A 413 4.98 -0.27 -11.75
CA MET A 413 5.96 -1.27 -11.35
C MET A 413 7.13 -1.39 -12.33
N GLY A 414 6.85 -1.44 -13.63
CA GLY A 414 7.84 -1.68 -14.68
C GLY A 414 8.75 -0.49 -14.97
N THR A 415 8.37 0.72 -14.55
CA THR A 415 9.19 1.94 -14.70
C THR A 415 9.81 2.40 -13.38
N SER A 416 9.54 1.70 -12.28
CA SER A 416 10.15 2.01 -10.99
C SER A 416 11.67 1.76 -11.01
N LEU A 417 12.40 2.58 -10.28
CA LEU A 417 13.84 2.50 -10.16
C LEU A 417 14.21 1.75 -8.88
N LEU A 418 14.84 0.59 -9.02
CA LEU A 418 15.31 -0.20 -7.88
C LEU A 418 16.42 0.53 -7.13
N TRP A 419 16.42 0.36 -5.81
CA TRP A 419 17.49 0.81 -4.95
C TRP A 419 18.65 -0.18 -4.99
N VAL A 420 19.72 0.23 -5.65
CA VAL A 420 20.95 -0.54 -5.78
C VAL A 420 22.13 0.29 -5.31
N ASP A 421 23.10 -0.37 -4.71
CA ASP A 421 24.40 0.21 -4.44
C ASP A 421 25.11 0.47 -5.77
N ILE A 422 25.61 1.69 -5.97
CA ILE A 422 26.20 2.10 -7.25
C ILE A 422 27.56 1.41 -7.47
N GLU A 423 28.26 1.01 -6.40
CA GLU A 423 29.55 0.34 -6.49
C GLU A 423 29.42 -1.17 -6.61
N THR A 424 28.51 -1.80 -5.87
CA THR A 424 28.36 -3.27 -5.84
C THR A 424 27.25 -3.80 -6.75
N GLU A 425 26.35 -2.94 -7.22
CA GLU A 425 25.11 -3.28 -7.94
C GLU A 425 24.15 -4.17 -7.11
N GLU A 426 24.39 -4.32 -5.82
CA GLU A 426 23.54 -5.09 -4.91
C GLU A 426 22.32 -4.27 -4.49
N ALA A 427 21.18 -4.94 -4.30
CA ALA A 427 19.98 -4.27 -3.80
C ALA A 427 20.20 -3.76 -2.37
N LEU A 428 19.98 -2.46 -2.13
CA LEU A 428 20.11 -1.86 -0.80
C LEU A 428 18.95 -2.22 0.13
N TYR A 429 17.81 -2.59 -0.45
CA TYR A 429 16.62 -3.01 0.27
C TYR A 429 16.10 -4.34 -0.26
N SER A 430 15.51 -5.14 0.63
CA SER A 430 14.80 -6.32 0.18
C SER A 430 13.60 -5.94 -0.69
N MET A 431 13.22 -6.81 -1.62
CA MET A 431 11.99 -6.69 -2.41
C MET A 431 10.73 -6.55 -1.56
N TRP A 432 10.73 -7.03 -0.31
CA TRP A 432 9.62 -6.85 0.62
C TRP A 432 9.59 -5.46 1.27
N GLN A 433 10.65 -4.68 1.16
CA GLN A 433 10.70 -3.29 1.63
C GLN A 433 10.48 -2.31 0.49
N GLN A 434 11.15 -2.52 -0.65
CA GLN A 434 11.12 -1.59 -1.78
C GLN A 434 10.11 -1.94 -2.88
N GLY A 435 9.59 -3.17 -2.91
CA GLY A 435 8.82 -3.66 -4.05
C GLY A 435 9.66 -3.62 -5.34
N MET A 436 9.13 -2.96 -6.37
CA MET A 436 9.82 -2.69 -7.62
C MET A 436 10.67 -1.41 -7.59
N GLY A 437 10.78 -0.76 -6.43
CA GLY A 437 11.58 0.44 -6.24
C GLY A 437 10.75 1.71 -6.25
N ARG A 438 11.44 2.84 -6.41
CA ARG A 438 10.83 4.17 -6.37
C ARG A 438 10.12 4.50 -7.67
N VAL A 439 8.93 5.07 -7.57
CA VAL A 439 8.14 5.46 -8.75
C VAL A 439 8.81 6.55 -9.57
N ASN A 440 8.60 6.48 -10.89
CA ASN A 440 9.05 7.48 -11.87
C ASN A 440 7.84 7.91 -12.71
N ALA A 441 7.41 9.15 -12.54
CA ALA A 441 6.21 9.68 -13.18
C ALA A 441 6.37 9.79 -14.70
N VAL A 442 7.51 10.27 -15.18
CA VAL A 442 7.77 10.49 -16.62
C VAL A 442 7.64 9.17 -17.38
N ASP A 443 8.33 8.14 -16.92
CA ASP A 443 8.32 6.85 -17.61
C ASP A 443 6.97 6.15 -17.44
N ALA A 444 6.33 6.22 -16.26
CA ALA A 444 5.00 5.65 -16.08
C ALA A 444 3.96 6.23 -17.06
N VAL A 445 4.08 7.54 -17.36
CA VAL A 445 3.18 8.27 -18.27
C VAL A 445 3.52 8.05 -19.74
N TYR A 446 4.80 8.18 -20.13
CA TYR A 446 5.20 8.28 -21.54
C TYR A 446 5.92 7.06 -22.10
N ALA A 447 6.33 6.09 -21.28
CA ALA A 447 7.00 4.90 -21.81
C ALA A 447 6.06 4.13 -22.74
N ASP A 448 6.58 3.78 -23.92
CA ASP A 448 5.93 2.86 -24.86
C ASP A 448 6.10 1.43 -24.34
N MET A 449 5.21 1.05 -23.42
CA MET A 449 5.16 -0.25 -22.80
C MET A 449 3.75 -0.83 -22.82
N ASN A 450 3.68 -2.13 -23.07
CA ASN A 450 2.44 -2.89 -23.08
C ASN A 450 2.61 -4.09 -22.16
N GLY A 451 1.62 -4.30 -21.30
CA GLY A 451 1.62 -5.38 -20.33
C GLY A 451 0.57 -5.10 -19.27
N VAL A 452 0.21 -6.15 -18.55
CA VAL A 452 -0.80 -6.11 -17.49
C VAL A 452 -0.20 -6.75 -16.26
N ALA A 453 -0.52 -6.20 -15.09
CA ALA A 453 -0.23 -6.85 -13.81
C ALA A 453 -1.19 -8.03 -13.58
N ASN A 454 -0.99 -8.76 -12.48
CA ASN A 454 -1.90 -9.81 -12.01
C ASN A 454 -2.16 -10.94 -13.04
N LEU A 455 -1.22 -11.15 -13.99
CA LEU A 455 -1.33 -12.22 -15.00
C LEU A 455 -1.47 -13.60 -14.33
N GLY A 456 -2.43 -14.38 -14.82
CA GLY A 456 -2.71 -15.73 -14.30
C GLY A 456 -3.66 -15.75 -13.10
N MET A 457 -4.08 -14.58 -12.61
CA MET A 457 -5.12 -14.46 -11.59
C MET A 457 -6.49 -14.22 -12.24
N ASP A 458 -7.48 -15.02 -11.84
CA ASP A 458 -8.88 -14.90 -12.25
C ASP A 458 -9.65 -14.23 -11.11
N ILE A 459 -9.83 -12.92 -11.26
CA ILE A 459 -10.46 -12.08 -10.24
C ILE A 459 -11.92 -12.47 -9.98
N GLU A 460 -12.64 -12.95 -11.00
CA GLU A 460 -14.03 -13.39 -10.87
C GLU A 460 -14.11 -14.70 -10.09
N ALA A 461 -13.21 -15.64 -10.37
CA ALA A 461 -13.13 -16.91 -9.64
C ALA A 461 -12.72 -16.70 -8.17
N ASP A 462 -11.86 -15.72 -7.90
CA ASP A 462 -11.41 -15.31 -6.56
C ASP A 462 -12.54 -14.67 -5.76
N LEU A 463 -13.23 -13.68 -6.35
CA LEU A 463 -14.41 -13.05 -5.74
C LEU A 463 -15.57 -14.04 -5.52
N ALA A 464 -15.70 -15.06 -6.36
CA ALA A 464 -16.68 -16.13 -6.20
C ALA A 464 -16.30 -17.19 -5.14
N GLY A 465 -15.12 -17.10 -4.53
CA GLY A 465 -14.66 -18.06 -3.53
C GLY A 465 -14.25 -19.42 -4.10
N THR A 466 -14.03 -19.51 -5.41
CA THR A 466 -13.76 -20.78 -6.11
C THR A 466 -12.27 -21.02 -6.34
N GLN A 467 -11.47 -19.96 -6.40
CA GLN A 467 -10.03 -20.04 -6.58
C GLN A 467 -9.35 -18.86 -5.88
N HIS A 468 -8.47 -19.15 -4.93
CA HIS A 468 -7.64 -18.14 -4.27
C HIS A 468 -6.17 -18.33 -4.64
N TYR A 469 -5.38 -17.31 -4.34
CA TYR A 469 -3.98 -17.22 -4.73
C TYR A 469 -3.09 -17.01 -3.51
N GLU A 470 -1.94 -17.68 -3.47
CA GLU A 470 -0.86 -17.38 -2.53
C GLU A 470 0.37 -16.83 -3.27
N GLY A 471 1.12 -15.97 -2.60
CA GLY A 471 2.40 -15.49 -3.11
C GLY A 471 3.52 -16.50 -2.89
N TYR A 472 4.67 -16.26 -3.53
CA TYR A 472 5.81 -17.19 -3.49
C TYR A 472 6.67 -17.09 -2.23
N THR A 473 6.36 -16.22 -1.28
CA THR A 473 7.18 -16.10 -0.08
C THR A 473 6.80 -17.17 0.93
N TYR A 474 7.79 -17.83 1.54
CA TYR A 474 7.61 -18.68 2.71
C TYR A 474 8.68 -18.37 3.77
N TYR A 475 8.40 -18.73 5.01
CA TYR A 475 9.38 -18.62 6.09
C TYR A 475 10.20 -19.90 6.18
N ASP A 476 11.52 -19.79 6.01
CA ASP A 476 12.45 -20.90 6.16
C ASP A 476 12.90 -20.98 7.63
N GLU A 477 12.44 -22.00 8.34
CA GLU A 477 12.76 -22.20 9.76
C GLU A 477 14.25 -22.49 10.01
N GLU A 478 14.95 -23.09 9.05
CA GLU A 478 16.38 -23.42 9.18
C GLU A 478 17.24 -22.17 9.05
N LEU A 479 16.88 -21.29 8.11
CA LEU A 479 17.58 -20.03 7.87
C LEU A 479 17.08 -18.89 8.79
N GLY A 480 15.91 -19.04 9.40
CA GLY A 480 15.30 -18.02 10.25
C GLY A 480 14.92 -16.75 9.48
N GLN A 481 14.56 -16.87 8.20
CA GLN A 481 14.27 -15.75 7.31
C GLN A 481 13.21 -16.11 6.27
N PHE A 482 12.59 -15.07 5.69
CA PHE A 482 11.69 -15.24 4.55
C PHE A 482 12.49 -15.44 3.26
N VAL A 483 12.02 -16.36 2.42
CA VAL A 483 12.64 -16.70 1.13
C VAL A 483 11.56 -16.96 0.07
N LEU A 484 11.94 -16.91 -1.20
CA LEU A 484 11.05 -17.25 -2.31
C LEU A 484 11.05 -18.76 -2.59
N ARG A 485 9.88 -19.31 -2.90
CA ARG A 485 9.73 -20.70 -3.36
C ARG A 485 10.54 -20.90 -4.65
N SER A 486 11.49 -21.83 -4.63
CA SER A 486 12.32 -22.24 -5.77
C SER A 486 11.51 -23.16 -6.72
N GLY A 487 10.48 -22.59 -7.35
CA GLY A 487 9.49 -23.33 -8.15
C GLY A 487 9.27 -22.79 -9.56
N PHE A 488 10.21 -22.06 -10.15
CA PHE A 488 10.16 -21.72 -11.58
C PHE A 488 10.34 -22.98 -12.44
N GLY A 489 9.26 -23.71 -12.65
CA GLY A 489 9.18 -24.77 -13.65
C GLY A 489 9.36 -24.17 -15.06
N ALA A 490 10.54 -24.43 -15.65
CA ALA A 490 10.97 -24.12 -17.02
C ALA A 490 11.60 -22.73 -17.26
N TRP A 491 12.76 -22.48 -16.64
CA TRP A 491 14.09 -22.64 -17.27
C TRP A 491 15.12 -22.64 -16.13
N ALA A 492 15.65 -23.83 -15.82
CA ALA A 492 16.82 -23.96 -14.97
C ALA A 492 18.04 -23.45 -15.74
N GLY A 493 18.41 -22.21 -15.46
CA GLY A 493 19.71 -21.62 -15.71
C GLY A 493 20.06 -20.75 -14.50
N ASP A 494 20.56 -21.40 -13.46
CA ASP A 494 21.25 -20.85 -12.29
C ASP A 494 21.00 -19.38 -11.92
N PHE A 495 19.88 -19.08 -11.25
CA PHE A 495 19.84 -18.00 -10.26
C PHE A 495 18.87 -18.37 -9.15
N GLY A 496 19.41 -18.99 -8.11
CA GLY A 496 18.68 -19.38 -6.90
C GLY A 496 19.65 -19.69 -5.77
N ALA A 497 20.19 -18.64 -5.14
CA ALA A 497 20.65 -18.60 -3.75
C ALA A 497 21.34 -17.25 -3.51
N TRP A 498 20.67 -16.32 -2.82
CA TRP A 498 21.40 -15.30 -2.07
C TRP A 498 21.83 -15.95 -0.75
N ALA A 499 23.05 -16.50 -0.74
CA ALA A 499 23.74 -16.94 0.45
C ALA A 499 25.26 -16.89 0.22
N GLY A 500 25.90 -15.83 0.72
CA GLY A 500 27.27 -15.83 1.25
C GLY A 500 28.45 -15.95 0.27
N ASP A 501 29.32 -14.93 0.33
CA ASP A 501 30.79 -14.94 0.21
C ASP A 501 31.49 -16.02 -0.64
N PHE A 502 32.32 -15.52 -1.58
CA PHE A 502 33.57 -16.06 -2.17
C PHE A 502 33.57 -16.13 -3.72
N GLY A 503 34.31 -15.19 -4.34
CA GLY A 503 35.33 -15.53 -5.34
C GLY A 503 35.01 -15.40 -6.84
N ALA A 504 35.34 -14.23 -7.39
CA ALA A 504 36.19 -14.00 -8.58
C ALA A 504 35.94 -14.71 -9.96
N TRP A 505 35.62 -13.84 -10.93
CA TRP A 505 36.19 -13.67 -12.30
C TRP A 505 35.64 -14.43 -13.54
N ALA A 506 35.08 -13.63 -14.46
CA ALA A 506 35.58 -13.28 -15.81
C ALA A 506 35.12 -14.01 -17.09
N GLY A 507 34.77 -13.17 -18.09
CA GLY A 507 34.60 -13.43 -19.52
C GLY A 507 33.15 -13.18 -19.96
N GLY A 508 32.77 -12.24 -20.84
CA GLY A 508 33.45 -11.63 -21.98
C GLY A 508 32.59 -11.88 -23.23
N PHE A 509 31.92 -10.84 -23.76
CA PHE A 509 31.29 -10.70 -25.10
C PHE A 509 30.43 -11.86 -25.69
N GLY A 510 29.12 -11.59 -25.87
CA GLY A 510 28.45 -11.73 -27.18
C GLY A 510 27.63 -13.00 -27.55
N ALA A 511 26.30 -12.79 -27.60
CA ALA A 511 25.27 -13.31 -28.54
C ALA A 511 24.74 -14.77 -28.47
N TRP A 512 23.40 -14.82 -28.38
CA TRP A 512 22.49 -15.97 -28.45
C TRP A 512 22.35 -16.60 -29.85
N ALA A 513 21.98 -17.90 -29.87
CA ALA A 513 20.74 -18.45 -30.46
C ALA A 513 20.94 -19.85 -31.09
N GLY A 514 20.00 -20.77 -30.83
CA GLY A 514 19.79 -21.97 -31.67
C GLY A 514 19.29 -23.20 -30.93
N GLY A 515 18.00 -23.53 -31.10
CA GLY A 515 17.35 -24.69 -30.49
C GLY A 515 17.54 -26.03 -31.21
N PHE A 516 16.74 -26.99 -30.73
CA PHE A 516 16.52 -28.38 -31.15
C PHE A 516 17.54 -29.45 -30.75
N GLY A 517 17.04 -30.43 -29.97
CA GLY A 517 17.24 -31.86 -30.27
C GLY A 517 18.51 -32.51 -29.75
N ALA A 518 18.32 -33.59 -28.99
CA ALA A 518 19.36 -34.45 -28.44
C ALA A 518 20.32 -35.05 -29.50
N TRP A 519 21.61 -35.19 -29.18
CA TRP A 519 22.25 -36.48 -28.83
C TRP A 519 23.77 -36.33 -28.56
N ALA A 520 24.29 -37.34 -27.86
CA ALA A 520 25.61 -37.53 -27.29
C ALA A 520 26.75 -37.81 -28.29
N GLY A 521 28.01 -37.62 -27.85
CA GLY A 521 29.19 -38.28 -28.41
C GLY A 521 30.53 -37.57 -28.17
N ASP A 522 31.43 -38.23 -27.43
CA ASP A 522 32.81 -37.82 -27.15
C ASP A 522 33.80 -37.95 -28.34
N PHE A 523 34.93 -37.24 -28.21
CA PHE A 523 36.26 -37.40 -28.85
C PHE A 523 36.48 -37.07 -30.36
N GLY A 524 37.44 -36.16 -30.64
CA GLY A 524 38.38 -36.35 -31.76
C GLY A 524 38.99 -35.13 -32.49
N ALA A 525 40.25 -34.81 -32.16
CA ALA A 525 41.38 -34.42 -33.06
C ALA A 525 41.49 -33.02 -33.74
N TRP A 526 42.25 -32.14 -33.06
CA TRP A 526 43.49 -31.41 -33.46
C TRP A 526 43.75 -30.82 -34.88
N ALA A 527 44.32 -29.59 -34.81
CA ALA A 527 45.47 -29.02 -35.54
C ALA A 527 45.26 -28.18 -36.83
N GLY A 528 45.71 -26.91 -36.75
CA GLY A 528 46.57 -26.34 -37.80
C GLY A 528 46.27 -24.92 -38.30
N GLY A 529 46.92 -23.93 -37.70
CA GLY A 529 47.87 -23.08 -38.44
C GLY A 529 47.41 -21.78 -39.12
N PHE A 530 48.15 -20.71 -38.78
CA PHE A 530 48.40 -19.43 -39.49
C PHE A 530 47.43 -18.26 -39.29
N GLY A 531 47.92 -17.25 -38.56
CA GLY A 531 47.42 -15.88 -38.61
C GLY A 531 48.16 -15.04 -39.66
N ALA A 532 47.46 -14.05 -40.22
CA ALA A 532 47.89 -12.65 -40.37
C ALA A 532 46.86 -11.88 -41.21
N TRP A 533 46.47 -10.70 -40.73
CA TRP A 533 45.50 -9.76 -41.31
C TRP A 533 46.06 -8.94 -42.50
N ALA A 534 45.18 -8.49 -43.42
CA ALA A 534 44.88 -7.07 -43.74
C ALA A 534 44.21 -6.84 -45.12
N GLY A 535 43.07 -6.12 -45.13
CA GLY A 535 42.77 -5.02 -46.06
C GLY A 535 41.85 -5.23 -47.30
N GLY A 536 40.70 -4.52 -47.32
CA GLY A 536 40.29 -3.67 -48.47
C GLY A 536 39.05 -4.01 -49.32
N PHE A 537 38.02 -3.15 -49.21
CA PHE A 537 36.96 -2.78 -50.19
C PHE A 537 35.78 -3.73 -50.55
N GLY A 538 34.55 -3.28 -50.22
CA GLY A 538 33.30 -3.68 -50.90
C GLY A 538 32.04 -3.69 -50.02
N ALA A 539 31.29 -2.57 -49.98
CA ALA A 539 29.92 -2.41 -49.43
C ALA A 539 28.93 -3.48 -49.98
N TRP A 540 27.92 -4.04 -49.30
CA TRP A 540 27.26 -3.88 -47.99
C TRP A 540 26.46 -5.18 -47.70
N ALA A 541 26.40 -5.60 -46.43
CA ALA A 541 25.32 -6.34 -45.72
C ALA A 541 25.93 -7.21 -44.59
N GLY A 542 25.73 -6.81 -43.32
CA GLY A 542 26.17 -7.54 -42.11
C GLY A 542 27.03 -6.69 -41.15
N ASP A 543 26.81 -6.85 -39.84
CA ASP A 543 27.09 -5.90 -38.75
C ASP A 543 28.55 -5.73 -38.23
N PHE A 544 28.74 -4.63 -37.47
CA PHE A 544 29.82 -4.18 -36.54
C PHE A 544 31.08 -3.41 -37.05
N GLY A 545 31.35 -2.24 -36.42
CA GLY A 545 32.72 -1.70 -36.19
C GLY A 545 33.03 -0.28 -36.73
N ALA A 546 33.45 0.63 -35.86
CA ALA A 546 33.49 2.10 -36.04
C ALA A 546 34.74 2.71 -36.74
N TRP A 547 34.48 3.84 -37.42
CA TRP A 547 35.27 5.08 -37.68
C TRP A 547 36.77 5.04 -38.05
N ALA A 548 37.12 5.87 -39.05
CA ALA A 548 38.41 6.55 -39.15
C ALA A 548 38.16 8.07 -39.25
N GLY A 549 38.88 8.82 -38.41
CA GLY A 549 38.73 10.25 -38.15
C GLY A 549 39.15 11.17 -39.29
N ASP A 550 38.83 12.45 -39.12
CA ASP A 550 39.78 13.40 -38.55
C ASP A 550 39.13 14.79 -38.51
N PHE A 551 39.03 15.41 -37.33
CA PHE A 551 39.47 16.78 -37.04
C PHE A 551 39.07 17.16 -35.60
N GLY A 552 40.07 17.42 -34.76
CA GLY A 552 40.04 18.58 -33.85
C GLY A 552 39.72 18.34 -32.37
N ALA A 553 40.81 18.26 -31.59
CA ALA A 553 41.01 18.85 -30.26
C ALA A 553 40.19 18.34 -29.06
N TRP A 554 40.90 17.62 -28.18
CA TRP A 554 40.61 17.60 -26.76
C TRP A 554 41.08 18.92 -26.11
N ALA A 555 40.19 19.58 -25.36
CA ALA A 555 40.52 20.31 -24.13
C ALA A 555 39.24 20.73 -23.37
N GLY A 556 39.00 20.07 -22.23
CA GLY A 556 38.58 20.71 -20.98
C GLY A 556 37.08 20.97 -20.73
N GLY A 557 36.54 20.29 -19.72
CA GLY A 557 35.53 20.83 -18.81
C GLY A 557 34.10 20.31 -19.00
N PHE A 558 33.59 19.65 -17.95
CA PHE A 558 32.19 19.40 -17.60
C PHE A 558 31.13 19.54 -18.71
N GLY A 559 30.53 18.41 -19.08
CA GLY A 559 29.32 18.38 -19.91
C GLY A 559 28.77 16.96 -19.98
N ALA A 560 27.73 16.69 -19.19
CA ALA A 560 26.89 15.51 -19.34
C ALA A 560 26.28 15.50 -20.75
N TRP A 561 26.22 14.32 -21.37
CA TRP A 561 25.38 14.12 -22.54
C TRP A 561 24.40 12.98 -22.30
N ALA A 562 23.14 13.35 -22.49
CA ALA A 562 22.00 12.49 -22.68
C ALA A 562 22.22 11.56 -23.89
N GLY A 563 21.87 10.30 -23.71
CA GLY A 563 22.02 9.27 -24.74
C GLY A 563 21.36 7.98 -24.31
N GLY A 564 20.02 7.98 -24.31
CA GLY A 564 19.14 6.83 -24.50
C GLY A 564 19.50 5.53 -23.80
N PHE A 565 18.93 5.33 -22.61
CA PHE A 565 18.56 3.98 -22.19
C PHE A 565 17.29 3.60 -22.95
N GLY A 566 17.46 2.99 -24.11
CA GLY A 566 16.41 2.22 -24.75
C GLY A 566 16.02 1.08 -23.80
N ALA A 567 14.77 1.10 -23.34
CA ALA A 567 14.16 0.02 -22.60
C ALA A 567 14.34 -1.29 -23.40
N TRP A 568 15.09 -2.22 -22.82
CA TRP A 568 15.00 -3.60 -23.24
C TRP A 568 13.66 -4.14 -22.74
N ALA A 569 12.67 -4.17 -23.64
CA ALA A 569 11.49 -5.00 -23.50
C ALA A 569 11.92 -6.47 -23.56
N GLY A 570 12.36 -6.98 -22.41
CA GLY A 570 12.91 -8.31 -22.25
C GLY A 570 12.82 -8.75 -20.80
N GLY A 571 11.59 -9.08 -20.37
CA GLY A 571 11.38 -10.03 -19.28
C GLY A 571 11.80 -9.61 -17.88
N PHE A 572 11.38 -8.44 -17.41
CA PHE A 572 11.03 -8.29 -15.99
C PHE A 572 9.51 -8.35 -15.92
N GLY A 573 8.97 -9.56 -15.82
CA GLY A 573 7.59 -9.68 -15.38
C GLY A 573 7.48 -8.94 -14.06
N ALA A 574 6.57 -7.96 -13.98
CA ALA A 574 5.99 -7.57 -12.70
C ALA A 574 5.71 -8.85 -11.91
N TRP A 575 5.90 -8.87 -10.58
CA TRP A 575 5.64 -10.03 -9.73
C TRP A 575 4.25 -10.60 -10.03
N ALA A 576 4.18 -11.50 -10.99
CA ALA A 576 2.97 -12.02 -11.64
C ALA A 576 3.06 -13.52 -11.63
N GLY A 577 3.46 -14.05 -10.47
CA GLY A 577 3.03 -15.38 -10.16
C GLY A 577 2.49 -15.36 -8.75
N SER A 578 1.29 -15.88 -8.68
CA SER A 578 0.74 -16.54 -7.55
C SER A 578 0.56 -17.99 -7.93
N VAL A 579 0.44 -18.87 -6.95
CA VAL A 579 -0.03 -20.24 -7.20
C VAL A 579 -1.44 -20.36 -6.67
N PRO A 580 -2.30 -21.18 -7.33
CA PRO A 580 -3.58 -21.54 -6.76
C PRO A 580 -3.36 -22.10 -5.36
N TRP A 581 -4.12 -21.58 -4.41
CA TRP A 581 -4.04 -21.97 -3.01
C TRP A 581 -4.38 -23.46 -2.83
N ASP A 582 -3.56 -24.18 -2.06
CA ASP A 582 -3.51 -25.64 -2.06
C ASP A 582 -4.46 -26.35 -1.07
N GLY A 583 -5.29 -25.60 -0.32
CA GLY A 583 -6.42 -26.19 0.41
C GLY A 583 -6.34 -26.24 1.95
N THR A 584 -5.53 -25.40 2.61
CA THR A 584 -5.53 -25.31 4.08
C THR A 584 -6.84 -24.73 4.65
N LYS A 585 -7.90 -25.53 4.84
CA LYS A 585 -9.23 -25.07 5.29
C LYS A 585 -9.19 -23.90 6.29
N TYR A 586 -9.62 -22.72 5.84
CA TYR A 586 -9.91 -21.58 6.69
C TYR A 586 -11.23 -21.85 7.44
N ASP A 587 -11.20 -21.79 8.77
CA ASP A 587 -12.38 -21.96 9.63
C ASP A 587 -12.72 -20.63 10.31
N SER A 588 -13.76 -19.95 9.81
CA SER A 588 -14.27 -18.69 10.36
C SER A 588 -14.77 -18.83 11.82
N ALA A 589 -15.15 -20.03 12.26
CA ALA A 589 -15.62 -20.26 13.62
C ALA A 589 -14.47 -20.21 14.65
N SER A 590 -13.27 -20.67 14.26
CA SER A 590 -12.07 -20.61 15.13
C SER A 590 -11.64 -19.17 15.45
N PHE A 591 -11.92 -18.23 14.53
CA PHE A 591 -11.63 -16.81 14.68
C PHE A 591 -12.56 -16.12 15.70
N VAL A 592 -13.85 -16.48 15.70
CA VAL A 592 -14.82 -15.96 16.68
C VAL A 592 -14.40 -16.36 18.10
N ASP A 593 -13.95 -17.58 18.31
CA ASP A 593 -13.54 -18.06 19.62
C ASP A 593 -12.27 -17.36 20.15
N ASP A 594 -11.27 -17.09 19.30
CA ASP A 594 -10.04 -16.36 19.67
C ASP A 594 -10.31 -14.87 19.95
N PHE A 595 -11.26 -14.27 19.23
CA PHE A 595 -11.74 -12.90 19.44
C PHE A 595 -12.45 -12.72 20.79
N LEU A 596 -13.35 -13.64 21.15
CA LEU A 596 -14.11 -13.58 22.41
C LEU A 596 -13.23 -13.71 23.66
N ILE A 597 -12.02 -14.24 23.51
CA ILE A 597 -11.04 -14.41 24.60
C ILE A 597 -9.83 -13.45 24.50
N GLY A 598 -9.83 -12.53 23.53
CA GLY A 598 -8.79 -11.51 23.37
C GLY A 598 -7.40 -12.06 23.04
N LYS A 599 -7.31 -13.20 22.32
CA LYS A 599 -6.05 -13.77 21.86
C LYS A 599 -5.73 -13.33 20.43
N SER A 600 -4.47 -13.02 20.18
CA SER A 600 -3.95 -12.98 18.81
C SER A 600 -4.04 -14.40 18.20
N PRO A 601 -4.36 -14.54 16.90
CA PRO A 601 -4.41 -15.83 16.23
C PRO A 601 -3.09 -16.58 16.43
N ASN A 602 -3.17 -17.77 17.01
CA ASN A 602 -1.99 -18.56 17.33
C ASN A 602 -1.63 -19.43 16.11
N LEU A 603 -1.08 -18.82 15.05
CA LEU A 603 -0.62 -19.51 13.85
C LEU A 603 0.73 -20.20 14.10
N THR A 604 0.74 -21.12 15.06
CA THR A 604 1.80 -22.14 15.14
C THR A 604 1.39 -23.29 14.25
N SER A 605 2.25 -23.63 13.28
CA SER A 605 2.17 -24.81 12.44
C SER A 605 2.14 -26.07 13.32
N THR A 606 0.96 -26.46 13.79
CA THR A 606 0.80 -27.76 14.44
C THR A 606 0.77 -28.81 13.35
N THR A 607 1.96 -29.27 13.01
CA THR A 607 2.26 -30.59 12.45
C THR A 607 1.34 -31.64 13.06
N THR A 608 0.26 -31.98 12.35
CA THR A 608 -0.44 -33.25 12.57
C THR A 608 0.02 -34.20 11.48
N SER A 609 1.01 -35.01 11.87
CA SER A 609 1.40 -36.21 11.17
C SER A 609 0.17 -37.04 10.80
N ILE A 610 0.06 -37.38 9.52
CA ILE A 610 -0.90 -38.37 9.03
C ILE A 610 -0.45 -39.73 9.56
N GLY A 611 -0.97 -40.08 10.74
CA GLY A 611 -0.92 -41.42 11.29
C GLY A 611 -1.94 -42.29 10.58
N ILE A 612 -1.48 -43.11 9.64
CA ILE A 612 -2.25 -44.25 9.14
C ILE A 612 -2.37 -45.29 10.25
N ALA A 613 -3.59 -45.70 10.60
CA ALA A 613 -3.89 -47.03 11.14
C ALA A 613 -5.41 -47.24 11.30
N PRO A 614 -5.91 -48.48 11.24
CA PRO A 614 -5.62 -49.60 10.34
C PRO A 614 -6.76 -49.88 9.35
#